data_AF-A0A1Q3CAZ3-F1
#
_entry.id   AF-A0A1Q3CAZ3-F1
#
_cell.length_a   1.000
_cell.length_b   1.000
_cell.length_c   1.000
_cell.angle_alpha   90.00
_cell.angle_beta   90.00
_cell.angle_gamma   90.00
#
_symmetry.space_group_name_H-M   'P 1'
#
loop_
_entity.id
_entity.type
_entity.pdbx_description
1 polymer ?
#
loop_
_entity_poly.entity_id
_entity_poly.type
_entity_poly.pdbx_seq_one_letter_code
_entity_poly.pdbx_strand_id
1 'polypeptide(L)'
;MDKYISFEMVKLQSFSGSEYNAWRPKTQFGLKSLQIFYTVSSNFSDTTKDVSESRWLSDEDYCRDYLLNCLSDRLARTYSKFKTAKEIWDNLDTQFRKEEELSKSHMVDKFLDFKFHKDMEITPQVIDLENLRSKMNNENIGVTDIFLVCAIIYKLPSI
;
A
#
# COMPACT_ATOMS: atom_id res chain seq x y z
N MET A 1 -18.34 35.53 12.94
CA MET A 1 -18.57 34.82 11.66
C MET A 1 -17.40 33.89 11.49
N ASP A 2 -17.70 32.60 11.58
CA ASP A 2 -16.87 31.61 12.25
C ASP A 2 -15.62 31.21 11.48
N LYS A 3 -14.47 31.26 12.17
CA LYS A 3 -13.18 30.73 11.68
C LYS A 3 -13.01 29.23 11.92
N TYR A 4 -14.12 28.56 12.24
CA TYR A 4 -14.24 27.12 12.27
C TYR A 4 -14.96 26.68 11.00
N ILE A 5 -14.31 26.86 9.85
CA ILE A 5 -14.57 25.91 8.77
C ILE A 5 -14.02 24.61 9.32
N SER A 6 -14.92 23.77 9.83
CA SER A 6 -14.64 22.35 9.93
C SER A 6 -14.26 21.91 8.54
N PHE A 7 -12.95 21.88 8.27
CA PHE A 7 -12.44 20.72 7.56
C PHE A 7 -12.83 19.57 8.49
N GLU A 8 -14.05 19.03 8.30
CA GLU A 8 -14.21 17.61 8.47
C GLU A 8 -13.00 17.07 7.72
N MET A 9 -11.98 16.64 8.46
CA MET A 9 -10.94 15.79 7.91
C MET A 9 -11.76 14.76 7.16
N VAL A 10 -11.76 14.83 5.81
CA VAL A 10 -12.40 13.82 4.98
C VAL A 10 -11.88 12.53 5.60
N LYS A 11 -12.77 11.81 6.29
CA LYS A 11 -12.35 10.77 7.21
C LYS A 11 -11.80 9.67 6.32
N LEU A 12 -10.50 9.76 6.05
CA LEU A 12 -9.78 8.81 5.23
C LEU A 12 -10.00 7.49 5.94
N GLN A 13 -10.46 6.51 5.18
CA GLN A 13 -10.57 5.15 5.69
C GLN A 13 -9.22 4.80 6.32
N SER A 14 -9.24 4.54 7.63
CA SER A 14 -8.04 4.26 8.42
C SER A 14 -7.33 3.03 7.86
N PHE A 15 -6.02 3.10 7.70
CA PHE A 15 -5.22 1.98 7.25
C PHE A 15 -5.19 0.86 8.27
N SER A 16 -5.63 -0.33 7.87
CA SER A 16 -5.66 -1.53 8.71
C SER A 16 -4.45 -2.44 8.50
N GLY A 17 -3.61 -2.16 7.49
CA GLY A 17 -2.49 -3.00 7.06
C GLY A 17 -2.66 -3.62 5.67
N SER A 18 -3.80 -3.44 5.02
CA SER A 18 -4.09 -3.91 3.66
C SER A 18 -4.27 -2.75 2.69
N GLU A 19 -4.09 -3.01 1.39
CA GLU A 19 -4.27 -2.02 0.30
C GLU A 19 -3.34 -0.80 0.44
N TYR A 20 -2.08 -1.04 0.81
CA TYR A 20 -1.10 0.02 1.02
C TYR A 20 -0.94 0.93 -0.22
N ASN A 21 -0.93 0.35 -1.43
CA ASN A 21 -0.89 1.10 -2.68
C ASN A 21 -2.10 2.02 -2.93
N ALA A 22 -3.25 1.75 -2.32
CA ALA A 22 -4.39 2.66 -2.37
C ALA A 22 -4.32 3.71 -1.24
N TRP A 23 -3.90 3.31 -0.04
CA TRP A 23 -3.78 4.19 1.11
C TRP A 23 -2.68 5.25 0.92
N ARG A 24 -1.48 4.83 0.52
CA ARG A 24 -0.30 5.69 0.41
C ARG A 24 -0.54 6.95 -0.44
N PRO A 25 -1.01 6.88 -1.70
CA PRO A 25 -1.25 8.08 -2.52
C PRO A 25 -2.35 8.98 -1.93
N LYS A 26 -3.39 8.41 -1.28
CA LYS A 26 -4.44 9.18 -0.61
C LYS A 26 -3.87 9.98 0.57
N THR A 27 -3.03 9.36 1.40
CA THR A 27 -2.36 10.02 2.52
C THR A 27 -1.37 11.07 2.03
N GLN A 28 -0.59 10.79 0.97
CA GLN A 28 0.29 11.80 0.36
C GLN A 28 -0.48 13.01 -0.15
N PHE A 29 -1.64 12.78 -0.79
CA PHE A 29 -2.51 13.87 -1.23
C PHE A 29 -2.95 14.73 -0.05
N GLY A 30 -3.44 14.11 1.04
CA GLY A 30 -3.84 14.83 2.25
C GLY A 30 -2.72 15.68 2.86
N LEU A 31 -1.53 15.11 3.03
CA LEU A 31 -0.36 15.84 3.53
C LEU A 31 0.06 17.01 2.62
N LYS A 32 -0.06 16.85 1.30
CA LYS A 32 0.24 17.91 0.31
C LYS A 32 -0.81 19.03 0.35
N SER A 33 -2.09 18.68 0.47
CA SER A 33 -3.18 19.65 0.61
C SER A 33 -3.06 20.48 1.89
N LEU A 34 -2.53 19.89 2.96
CA LEU A 34 -2.21 20.57 4.21
C LEU A 34 -0.86 21.32 4.17
N GLN A 35 -0.10 21.23 3.07
CA GLN A 35 1.24 21.80 2.93
C GLN A 35 2.27 21.32 3.96
N ILE A 36 2.07 20.14 4.55
CA ILE A 36 2.97 19.55 5.57
C ILE A 36 3.76 18.33 5.06
N PHE A 37 3.58 17.91 3.80
CA PHE A 37 4.27 16.74 3.23
C PHE A 37 5.81 16.81 3.30
N TYR A 38 6.37 18.01 3.40
CA TYR A 38 7.81 18.21 3.48
C TYR A 38 8.42 17.65 4.78
N THR A 39 7.64 17.53 5.87
CA THR A 39 8.10 17.00 7.16
C THR A 39 8.34 15.49 7.14
N VAL A 40 7.67 14.74 6.25
CA VAL A 40 7.97 13.31 6.02
C VAL A 40 9.09 13.09 5.02
N SER A 41 9.40 14.11 4.20
CA SER A 41 10.37 13.99 3.11
C SER A 41 11.80 14.32 3.56
N SER A 42 11.94 15.25 4.51
CA SER A 42 13.22 15.83 4.91
C SER A 42 13.33 15.95 6.43
N ASN A 43 14.54 16.12 6.97
CA ASN A 43 14.70 16.59 8.35
C ASN A 43 14.75 18.12 8.38
N PHE A 44 14.60 18.70 9.58
CA PHE A 44 14.72 20.15 9.75
C PHE A 44 16.05 20.70 9.23
N SER A 45 17.15 19.98 9.46
CA SER A 45 18.50 20.35 8.96
C SER A 45 18.58 20.48 7.43
N ASP A 46 17.67 19.80 6.73
CA ASP A 46 17.67 19.70 5.27
C ASP A 46 16.75 20.75 4.63
N THR A 47 16.02 21.53 5.44
CA THR A 47 15.15 22.59 4.94
C THR A 47 15.90 23.85 4.54
N THR A 48 15.35 24.55 3.54
CA THR A 48 15.84 25.88 3.17
C THR A 48 15.60 26.86 4.31
N LYS A 49 16.37 27.95 4.35
CA LYS A 49 16.24 29.03 5.35
C LYS A 49 14.86 29.72 5.39
N ASP A 50 13.92 29.29 4.55
CA ASP A 50 12.60 29.91 4.39
C ASP A 50 11.56 29.41 5.40
N VAL A 51 11.83 28.32 6.13
CA VAL A 51 10.93 27.80 7.18
C VAL A 51 11.52 28.10 8.55
N SER A 52 10.79 28.82 9.40
CA SER A 52 11.21 29.03 10.78
C SER A 52 11.14 27.73 11.58
N GLU A 53 12.04 27.55 12.54
CA GLU A 53 12.04 26.39 13.45
C GLU A 53 10.69 26.18 14.13
N SER A 54 10.06 27.27 14.59
CA SER A 54 8.72 27.23 15.20
C SER A 54 7.64 26.67 14.27
N ARG A 55 7.71 27.02 12.98
CA ARG A 55 6.77 26.54 11.97
C ARG A 55 7.04 25.07 11.66
N TRP A 56 8.31 24.69 11.51
CA TRP A 56 8.70 23.29 11.32
C TRP A 56 8.16 22.42 12.44
N LEU A 57 8.40 22.78 13.71
CA LEU A 57 7.95 21.99 14.86
C LEU A 57 6.42 21.85 14.89
N SER A 58 5.69 22.94 14.60
CA SER A 58 4.23 22.89 14.52
C SER A 58 3.73 21.98 13.40
N ASP A 59 4.34 22.05 12.21
CA ASP A 59 3.96 21.22 11.06
C ASP A 59 4.38 19.75 11.27
N GLU A 60 5.49 19.50 11.97
CA GLU A 60 5.97 18.18 12.37
C GLU A 60 4.99 17.50 13.32
N ASP A 61 4.60 18.18 14.40
CA ASP A 61 3.62 17.68 15.37
C ASP A 61 2.28 17.38 14.67
N TYR A 62 1.80 18.32 13.84
CA TYR A 62 0.55 18.15 13.12
C TYR A 62 0.60 17.00 12.10
N CYS A 63 1.71 16.86 11.37
CA CYS A 63 1.91 15.77 10.43
C CYS A 63 1.95 14.41 11.13
N ARG A 64 2.64 14.33 12.27
CA ARG A 64 2.71 13.13 13.09
C ARG A 64 1.31 12.70 13.56
N ASP A 65 0.53 13.63 14.10
CA ASP A 65 -0.84 13.36 14.55
C ASP A 65 -1.77 12.98 13.39
N TYR A 66 -1.64 13.64 12.24
CA TYR A 66 -2.37 13.30 11.02
C TYR A 66 -2.07 11.87 10.55
N LEU A 67 -0.79 11.48 10.51
CA LEU A 67 -0.40 10.13 10.13
C LEU A 67 -1.00 9.10 11.07
N LEU A 68 -0.92 9.30 12.39
CA LEU A 68 -1.50 8.40 13.38
C LEU A 68 -3.02 8.30 13.25
N ASN A 69 -3.71 9.40 12.92
CA ASN A 69 -5.16 9.41 12.66
C ASN A 69 -5.53 8.60 11.40
N CYS A 70 -4.64 8.58 10.40
CA CYS A 70 -4.83 7.79 9.19
C CYS A 70 -4.62 6.28 9.40
N LEU A 71 -4.23 5.85 10.60
CA LEU A 71 -4.01 4.44 10.94
C LEU A 71 -5.17 3.88 11.79
N SER A 72 -5.40 2.58 11.68
CA SER A 72 -6.23 1.87 12.66
C SER A 72 -5.62 1.94 14.06
N ASP A 73 -6.44 1.86 15.11
CA ASP A 73 -5.97 1.96 16.51
C ASP A 73 -4.80 1.04 16.83
N ARG A 74 -4.79 -0.18 16.26
CA ARG A 74 -3.69 -1.13 16.44
C ARG A 74 -2.39 -0.59 15.85
N LEU A 75 -2.42 -0.11 14.61
CA LEU A 75 -1.24 0.44 13.96
C LEU A 75 -0.82 1.78 14.59
N ALA A 76 -1.78 2.65 14.94
CA ALA A 76 -1.50 3.89 15.65
C ALA A 76 -0.73 3.63 16.95
N ARG A 77 -1.14 2.64 17.76
CA ARG A 77 -0.39 2.24 18.97
C ARG A 77 1.02 1.71 18.67
N THR A 78 1.19 0.96 17.59
CA THR A 78 2.51 0.42 17.21
C THR A 78 3.46 1.51 16.72
N TYR A 79 2.93 2.47 15.97
CA TYR A 79 3.72 3.51 15.30
C TYR A 79 3.87 4.79 16.13
N SER A 80 3.07 5.00 17.19
CA SER A 80 3.21 6.16 18.08
C SER A 80 4.54 6.23 18.83
N LYS A 81 5.28 5.11 18.90
CA LYS A 81 6.63 5.02 19.47
C LYS A 81 7.68 5.81 18.69
N PHE A 82 7.43 6.09 17.41
CA PHE A 82 8.31 6.89 16.58
C PHE A 82 8.13 8.38 16.91
N LYS A 83 9.24 9.09 16.98
CA LYS A 83 9.29 10.47 17.46
C LYS A 83 8.92 11.46 16.38
N THR A 84 9.24 11.16 15.12
CA THR A 84 9.00 12.06 13.99
C THR A 84 7.96 11.50 13.01
N ALA A 85 7.28 12.39 12.31
CA ALA A 85 6.40 12.06 11.20
C ALA A 85 7.16 11.29 10.12
N LYS A 86 8.42 11.69 9.85
CA LYS A 86 9.32 10.98 8.93
C LYS A 86 9.58 9.54 9.34
N GLU A 87 9.92 9.29 10.62
CA GLU A 87 10.12 7.93 11.11
C GLU A 87 8.86 7.07 10.95
N ILE A 88 7.67 7.61 11.25
CA ILE A 88 6.40 6.91 11.02
C ILE A 88 6.23 6.58 9.54
N TRP A 89 6.38 7.58 8.67
CA TRP A 89 6.22 7.43 7.23
C TRP A 89 7.18 6.40 6.64
N ASP A 90 8.47 6.50 6.94
CA ASP A 90 9.52 5.64 6.39
C ASP A 90 9.37 4.19 6.88
N ASN A 91 8.97 3.97 8.13
CA ASN A 91 8.70 2.62 8.64
C ASN A 91 7.44 2.00 8.01
N LEU A 92 6.38 2.79 7.81
CA LEU A 92 5.18 2.33 7.08
C LEU A 92 5.53 1.97 5.63
N ASP A 93 6.26 2.83 4.92
CA ASP A 93 6.66 2.59 3.52
C ASP A 93 7.55 1.36 3.41
N THR A 94 8.51 1.18 4.33
CA THR A 94 9.42 0.02 4.33
C THR A 94 8.67 -1.29 4.62
N GLN A 95 7.80 -1.30 5.63
CA GLN A 95 7.07 -2.51 6.00
C GLN A 95 6.09 -2.92 4.90
N PHE A 96 5.20 -2.02 4.51
CA PHE A 96 4.03 -2.39 3.74
C PHE A 96 4.27 -2.44 2.22
N ARG A 97 5.28 -1.71 1.68
CA ARG A 97 5.72 -1.97 0.30
C ARG A 97 6.30 -3.37 0.14
N LYS A 98 7.15 -3.78 1.08
CA LYS A 98 7.78 -5.11 1.04
C LYS A 98 6.76 -6.23 1.20
N GLU A 99 5.82 -6.10 2.13
CA GLU A 99 4.74 -7.06 2.32
C GLU A 99 3.89 -7.20 1.04
N GLU A 100 3.61 -6.09 0.36
CA GLU A 100 2.86 -6.12 -0.90
C GLU A 100 3.67 -6.79 -2.03
N GLU A 101 4.95 -6.48 -2.18
CA GLU A 101 5.84 -7.13 -3.16
C GLU A 101 5.92 -8.65 -2.92
N LEU A 102 6.05 -9.08 -1.66
CA LEU A 102 6.05 -10.50 -1.29
C LEU A 102 4.71 -11.17 -1.58
N SER A 103 3.59 -10.48 -1.31
CA SER A 103 2.25 -10.98 -1.64
C SER A 103 2.09 -11.20 -3.15
N LYS A 104 2.53 -10.24 -3.98
CA LYS A 104 2.50 -10.38 -5.44
C LYS A 104 3.41 -11.50 -5.93
N SER A 105 4.62 -11.61 -5.39
CA SER A 105 5.53 -12.73 -5.69
C SER A 105 4.88 -14.07 -5.38
N HIS A 106 4.24 -14.21 -4.20
CA HIS A 106 3.57 -15.44 -3.83
C HIS A 106 2.40 -15.80 -4.76
N MET A 107 1.67 -14.81 -5.26
CA MET A 107 0.63 -15.05 -6.28
C MET A 107 1.23 -15.56 -7.60
N VAL A 108 2.35 -14.96 -8.04
CA VAL A 108 3.09 -15.42 -9.23
C VAL A 108 3.58 -16.85 -9.03
N ASP A 109 4.21 -17.16 -7.89
CA ASP A 109 4.71 -18.50 -7.57
C ASP A 109 3.58 -19.53 -7.61
N LYS A 110 2.44 -19.23 -6.99
CA LYS A 110 1.26 -20.11 -7.01
C LYS A 110 0.74 -20.35 -8.44
N PHE A 111 0.75 -19.33 -9.28
CA PHE A 111 0.38 -19.47 -10.69
C PHE A 111 1.41 -20.32 -11.45
N LEU A 112 2.70 -20.10 -11.24
CA LEU A 112 3.78 -20.86 -11.90
C LEU A 112 3.83 -22.32 -11.45
N ASP A 113 3.54 -22.61 -10.19
CA ASP A 113 3.51 -23.96 -9.61
C ASP A 113 2.22 -24.73 -9.93
N PHE A 114 1.16 -24.05 -10.39
CA PHE A 114 -0.08 -24.71 -10.81
C PHE A 114 0.20 -25.77 -11.89
N LYS A 115 -0.34 -26.97 -11.72
CA LYS A 115 -0.24 -28.08 -12.68
C LYS A 115 -1.60 -28.73 -12.85
N PHE A 116 -1.88 -29.17 -14.07
CA PHE A 116 -3.02 -30.03 -14.32
C PHE A 116 -2.72 -31.46 -13.85
N HIS A 117 -3.71 -32.11 -13.28
CA HIS A 117 -3.67 -33.47 -12.75
C HIS A 117 -4.51 -34.38 -13.65
N LYS A 118 -3.92 -35.51 -14.11
CA LYS A 118 -4.57 -36.45 -15.05
C LYS A 118 -5.79 -37.16 -14.44
N ASP A 119 -5.79 -37.28 -13.12
CA ASP A 119 -6.81 -37.96 -12.30
C ASP A 119 -8.01 -37.05 -11.95
N MET A 120 -7.99 -35.79 -12.37
CA MET A 120 -9.04 -34.82 -12.11
C MET A 120 -9.71 -34.33 -13.40
N GLU A 121 -10.98 -33.92 -13.32
CA GLU A 121 -11.66 -33.26 -14.44
C GLU A 121 -10.95 -31.96 -14.82
N ILE A 122 -10.92 -31.64 -16.11
CA ILE A 122 -10.21 -30.46 -16.62
C ILE A 122 -10.93 -29.16 -16.28
N THR A 123 -12.27 -29.15 -16.29
CA THR A 123 -13.07 -27.93 -16.12
C THR A 123 -12.84 -27.25 -14.76
N PRO A 124 -12.91 -27.95 -13.61
CA PRO A 124 -12.63 -27.33 -12.31
C PRO A 124 -11.20 -26.78 -12.22
N GLN A 125 -10.23 -27.49 -12.79
CA GLN A 125 -8.83 -27.06 -12.79
C GLN A 125 -8.62 -25.79 -13.63
N VAL A 126 -9.30 -25.67 -14.77
CA VAL A 126 -9.26 -24.45 -15.59
C VAL A 126 -9.88 -23.27 -14.84
N ILE A 127 -10.99 -23.49 -14.14
CA ILE A 127 -11.63 -22.46 -13.29
C ILE A 127 -10.66 -21.98 -12.19
N ASP A 128 -9.95 -22.90 -11.54
CA ASP A 128 -8.96 -22.55 -10.52
C ASP A 128 -7.82 -21.70 -11.08
N LEU A 129 -7.33 -22.04 -12.28
CA LEU A 129 -6.29 -21.28 -12.96
C LEU A 129 -6.78 -19.88 -13.37
N GLU A 130 -8.01 -19.75 -13.88
CA GLU A 130 -8.64 -18.46 -14.20
C GLU A 130 -8.87 -17.61 -12.94
N ASN A 131 -9.22 -18.24 -11.82
CA ASN A 131 -9.34 -17.54 -10.54
C ASN A 131 -7.99 -17.00 -10.05
N LEU A 132 -6.90 -17.76 -10.23
CA LEU A 132 -5.54 -17.28 -9.96
C LEU A 132 -5.18 -16.09 -10.85
N ARG A 133 -5.45 -16.20 -12.16
CA ARG A 133 -5.27 -15.12 -13.12
C ARG A 133 -6.04 -13.86 -12.73
N SER A 134 -7.31 -13.99 -12.38
CA SER A 134 -8.18 -12.88 -11.98
C SER A 134 -7.62 -12.15 -10.76
N LYS A 135 -7.18 -12.88 -9.74
CA LYS A 135 -6.52 -12.30 -8.56
C LYS A 135 -5.25 -11.54 -8.92
N MET A 136 -4.39 -12.10 -9.78
CA MET A 136 -3.17 -11.45 -10.24
C MET A 136 -3.46 -10.16 -11.03
N ASN A 137 -4.51 -10.16 -11.87
CA ASN A 137 -4.91 -8.98 -12.63
C ASN A 137 -5.48 -7.88 -11.74
N ASN A 138 -6.24 -8.21 -10.69
CA ASN A 138 -6.71 -7.24 -9.69
C ASN A 138 -5.55 -6.55 -8.97
N GLU A 139 -4.42 -7.26 -8.79
CA GLU A 139 -3.17 -6.73 -8.21
C GLU A 139 -2.24 -6.04 -9.23
N ASN A 140 -2.71 -5.85 -10.47
CA ASN A 140 -1.98 -5.27 -11.59
C ASN A 140 -0.69 -6.01 -11.99
N ILE A 141 -0.62 -7.33 -11.76
CA ILE A 141 0.53 -8.16 -12.19
C ILE A 141 0.52 -8.36 -13.72
N GLY A 142 -0.69 -8.41 -14.32
CA GLY A 142 -0.88 -8.40 -15.77
C GLY A 142 -0.59 -9.75 -16.46
N VAL A 143 -1.61 -10.60 -16.53
CA VAL A 143 -1.57 -11.88 -17.26
C VAL A 143 -2.46 -11.79 -18.50
N THR A 144 -1.83 -11.70 -19.68
CA THR A 144 -2.50 -11.61 -20.98
C THR A 144 -3.14 -12.95 -21.37
N ASP A 145 -4.14 -12.92 -22.26
CA ASP A 145 -4.79 -14.14 -22.76
C ASP A 145 -3.77 -15.06 -23.47
N ILE A 146 -2.85 -14.47 -24.25
CA ILE A 146 -1.80 -15.23 -24.95
C ILE A 146 -0.90 -15.95 -23.94
N PHE A 147 -0.49 -15.26 -22.87
CA PHE A 147 0.32 -15.89 -21.82
C PHE A 147 -0.44 -17.02 -21.11
N LEU A 148 -1.73 -16.81 -20.82
CA LEU A 148 -2.56 -17.84 -20.18
C LEU A 148 -2.70 -19.09 -21.07
N VAL A 149 -2.97 -18.92 -22.37
CA VAL A 149 -3.06 -20.04 -23.32
C VAL A 149 -1.74 -20.82 -23.37
N CYS A 150 -0.60 -20.11 -23.48
CA CYS A 150 0.72 -20.74 -23.43
C CYS A 150 0.97 -21.46 -22.09
N ALA A 151 0.58 -20.86 -20.97
CA ALA A 151 0.71 -21.47 -19.65
C ALA A 151 -0.14 -22.74 -19.53
N ILE A 152 -1.37 -22.74 -20.04
CA ILE A 152 -2.23 -23.94 -20.07
C ILE A 152 -1.53 -25.06 -20.84
N ILE A 153 -1.09 -24.79 -22.08
CA ILE A 153 -0.39 -25.77 -22.92
C ILE A 153 0.84 -26.35 -22.20
N TYR A 154 1.64 -25.49 -21.57
CA TYR A 154 2.85 -25.90 -20.85
C TYR A 154 2.57 -26.71 -19.58
N LYS A 155 1.43 -26.46 -18.91
CA LYS A 155 1.04 -27.09 -17.65
C LYS A 155 0.25 -28.39 -17.83
N LEU A 156 -0.15 -28.71 -19.06
CA LEU A 156 -0.83 -29.97 -19.34
C LEU A 156 0.10 -31.15 -19.01
N PRO A 157 -0.44 -32.25 -18.47
CA PRO A 157 0.36 -33.43 -18.20
C PRO A 157 0.96 -33.97 -19.50
N SER A 158 2.22 -34.41 -19.46
CA SER A 158 2.84 -35.15 -20.56
C SER A 158 1.94 -36.32 -20.93
N ILE A 159 1.63 -36.49 -22.22
CA ILE A 159 0.78 -37.59 -22.70
C ILE A 159 1.39 -38.93 -22.30
#